data_AF-A0A660ML14-F1
#
_entry.id   AF-A0A660ML14-F1
#
_cell.length_a   1.000
_cell.length_b   1.000
_cell.length_c   1.000
_cell.angle_alpha   90.00
_cell.angle_beta   90.00
_cell.angle_gamma   90.00
#
_symmetry.space_group_name_H-M   'P 1'
#
loop_
_entity.id
_entity.type
_entity.pdbx_description
1 polymer ?
#
loop_
_entity_poly.entity_id
_entity_poly.type
_entity_poly.pdbx_seq_one_letter_code
_entity_poly.pdbx_strand_id
1 'polypeptide(L)' 'WSFWLSWESCYEDYEHVLSGVPIDEPIAAYGPFVMNTREEILEKIHDFNAGKFGHLTA' A
#
# COMPACT_ATOMS: atom_id res chain seq x y z
N TRP A 1 22.98 -17.41 -45.09
CA TRP A 1 21.71 -16.78 -45.48
C TRP A 1 20.97 -16.46 -44.20
N SER A 2 21.04 -15.19 -43.81
CA SER A 2 20.52 -14.67 -42.56
C SER A 2 19.05 -14.32 -42.72
N PHE A 3 18.19 -14.96 -41.95
CA PHE A 3 16.87 -14.46 -41.55
C PHE A 3 16.36 -15.40 -40.45
N TRP A 4 15.64 -14.91 -39.45
CA TRP A 4 15.23 -15.62 -38.22
C TRP A 4 16.10 -15.46 -36.97
N LEU A 5 16.74 -14.30 -36.82
CA LEU A 5 16.93 -13.70 -35.50
C LEU A 5 16.19 -12.36 -35.50
N SER A 6 14.93 -12.34 -35.08
CA SER A 6 14.36 -11.11 -34.55
C SER A 6 13.06 -11.40 -33.79
N TRP A 7 13.22 -11.27 -32.47
CA TRP A 7 12.24 -10.66 -31.58
C TRP A 7 11.04 -11.51 -31.18
N GLU A 8 11.26 -12.35 -30.19
CA GLU A 8 10.28 -12.51 -29.11
C GLU A 8 11.01 -12.23 -27.80
N SER A 9 11.19 -10.95 -27.50
CA SER A 9 11.38 -10.54 -26.12
C SER A 9 10.06 -10.78 -25.42
N CYS A 10 9.89 -11.96 -24.81
CA CYS A 10 8.81 -12.18 -23.87
C CYS A 10 9.11 -11.27 -22.67
N TYR A 11 8.40 -10.14 -22.64
CA TYR A 11 8.39 -9.21 -21.52
C TYR A 11 7.99 -10.01 -20.27
N GLU A 12 8.78 -9.94 -19.20
CA GLU A 12 8.40 -10.57 -17.92
C GLU A 12 7.25 -9.75 -17.32
N ASP A 13 6.02 -10.06 -17.72
CA ASP A 13 4.82 -9.55 -17.07
C ASP A 13 4.69 -10.22 -15.69
N TYR A 14 5.23 -9.55 -14.67
CA TYR A 14 5.09 -9.99 -13.29
C TYR A 14 3.70 -9.63 -12.79
N GLU A 15 2.70 -10.44 -13.14
CA GLU A 15 1.33 -10.26 -12.66
C GLU A 15 1.20 -10.79 -11.22
N HIS A 16 1.17 -9.86 -10.26
CA HIS A 16 0.92 -10.18 -8.87
C HIS A 16 -0.59 -10.26 -8.60
N VAL A 17 -1.07 -11.47 -8.30
CA VAL A 17 -2.41 -11.67 -7.77
C VAL A 17 -2.31 -11.79 -6.24
N LEU A 18 -2.91 -10.83 -5.53
CA LEU A 18 -3.08 -10.89 -4.08
C LEU A 18 -4.53 -11.27 -3.78
N SER A 19 -4.72 -12.33 -3.00
CA SER A 19 -6.02 -12.77 -2.50
C SER A 19 -5.97 -12.83 -0.98
N GLY A 20 -7.05 -12.41 -0.33
CA GLY A 20 -7.20 -12.42 1.13
C GLY A 20 -8.65 -12.62 1.52
N VAL A 21 -8.88 -13.15 2.71
CA VAL A 21 -10.22 -13.25 3.31
C VAL A 21 -10.70 -11.84 3.66
N PRO A 22 -11.95 -11.47 3.36
CA PRO A 22 -12.49 -10.17 3.77
C PRO A 22 -12.38 -9.99 5.28
N ILE A 23 -11.92 -8.82 5.70
CA ILE A 23 -11.92 -8.42 7.09
C ILE A 23 -13.33 -7.91 7.41
N ASP A 24 -13.99 -8.47 8.42
CA ASP A 24 -15.36 -8.11 8.83
C ASP A 24 -15.37 -7.00 9.90
N GLU A 25 -14.41 -6.08 9.79
CA GLU A 25 -14.26 -4.95 10.71
C GLU A 25 -14.69 -3.65 10.03
N PRO A 26 -15.31 -2.70 10.76
CA PRO A 26 -15.63 -1.40 10.21
C PRO A 26 -14.33 -0.71 9.78
N ILE A 27 -14.24 -0.25 8.53
CA ILE A 27 -13.04 0.44 8.02
C ILE A 27 -13.33 1.93 7.95
N ALA A 28 -12.61 2.71 8.75
CA ALA A 28 -12.50 4.15 8.61
C ALA A 28 -11.13 4.49 7.99
N ALA A 29 -11.14 5.20 6.86
CA ALA A 29 -9.91 5.63 6.19
C ALA A 29 -9.88 7.14 6.02
N TYR A 30 -8.75 7.76 6.38
CA TYR A 30 -8.51 9.19 6.18
C TYR A 30 -7.02 9.45 5.92
N GLY A 31 -6.70 9.79 4.67
CA GLY A 31 -5.31 10.00 4.24
C GLY A 31 -4.45 8.75 4.48
N PRO A 32 -3.29 8.85 5.16
CA PRO A 32 -2.43 7.71 5.45
C PRO A 32 -2.87 6.86 6.65
N PHE A 33 -4.02 7.17 7.28
CA PHE A 33 -4.51 6.48 8.47
C PHE A 33 -5.71 5.59 8.15
N VAL A 34 -5.63 4.33 8.57
CA VAL A 34 -6.72 3.34 8.51
C VAL A 34 -6.94 2.81 9.93
N MET A 35 -8.17 2.91 10.43
CA MET A 35 -8.60 2.50 11.77
C MET A 35 -10.03 1.94 11.72
N ASN A 36 -10.53 1.48 12.87
CA ASN A 36 -11.88 0.93 12.95
C ASN A 36 -12.96 2.01 13.12
N THR A 37 -12.62 3.16 13.69
CA THR A 37 -13.55 4.28 13.95
C THR A 37 -12.97 5.64 13.54
N ARG A 38 -13.83 6.65 13.37
CA ARG A 38 -13.41 8.01 12.98
C ARG A 38 -12.74 8.74 14.14
N GLU A 39 -13.15 8.45 15.37
CA GLU A 39 -12.61 9.03 16.60
C GLU A 39 -11.14 8.64 16.77
N GLU A 40 -10.80 7.36 16.53
CA GLU A 40 -9.42 6.87 16.56
C GLU A 40 -8.54 7.55 15.51
N ILE A 41 -9.07 7.80 14.31
CA ILE A 41 -8.35 8.56 13.27
C ILE A 41 -7.99 9.94 13.78
N LEU A 42 -8.94 10.67 14.39
CA LEU A 42 -8.70 12.02 14.90
C LEU A 42 -7.65 12.00 16.01
N GLU A 43 -7.72 11.06 16.95
CA GLU A 43 -6.71 10.88 17.99
C GLU A 43 -5.33 10.61 17.40
N LYS A 44 -5.24 9.72 16.41
CA LYS A 44 -3.96 9.38 15.76
C LYS A 44 -3.39 10.52 14.95
N ILE A 45 -4.22 11.35 14.32
CA ILE A 45 -3.79 12.60 13.69
C ILE A 45 -3.22 13.55 14.73
N HIS A 46 -3.86 13.68 15.90
CA HIS A 46 -3.34 14.50 16.99
C HIS A 46 -1.99 13.99 17.51
N ASP A 47 -1.84 12.68 17.71
CA ASP A 47 -0.58 12.04 18.09
C ASP A 47 0.52 12.21 17.02
N PHE A 48 0.13 12.18 15.73
CA PHE A 48 1.02 12.39 14.59
C PHE A 48 1.54 13.82 14.56
N ASN A 49 0.63 14.79 14.69
CA ASN A 49 0.99 16.20 14.79
C ASN A 49 1.81 16.51 16.05
N ALA A 50 1.62 15.76 17.12
CA ALA A 50 2.41 15.84 18.36
C ALA A 50 3.82 15.21 18.23
N GLY A 51 4.16 14.62 17.07
CA GLY A 51 5.49 14.05 16.79
C GLY A 51 5.75 12.71 17.49
N LYS A 52 4.71 12.02 17.98
CA LYS A 52 4.86 10.75 18.72
C LYS A 52 5.20 9.55 17.82
N PHE A 53 5.06 9.68 16.50
CA PHE A 53 5.33 8.61 15.53
C PHE A 53 6.82 8.46 15.17
N GLY A 54 7.69 9.21 15.85
CA GLY A 54 9.14 9.19 15.61
C GLY A 54 9.52 10.00 14.37
N HIS A 55 10.71 10.59 14.41
CA HIS A 55 11.34 11.15 13.23
C HIS A 55 12.28 10.09 12.64
N LEU A 56 12.23 9.87 11.33
CA LEU A 56 13.29 9.17 10.64
C LEU A 56 14.53 10.06 10.66
N THR A 57 15.42 9.86 11.63
CA THR A 57 16.78 10.40 11.56
C THR A 57 17.51 9.61 10.46
N ALA A 58 17.70 10.27 9.32
CA ALA A 58 18.49 9.78 8.19
C ALA A 58 20.00 9.81 8.51
#